data_AF-A0A2E7UPW0-F1
#
_entry.id   AF-A0A2E7UPW0-F1
#
_cell.length_a   1.000
_cell.length_b   1.000
_cell.length_c   1.000
_cell.angle_alpha   90.00
_cell.angle_beta   90.00
_cell.angle_gamma   90.00
#
_symmetry.space_group_name_H-M   'P 1'
#
loop_
_entity.id
_entity.type
_entity.pdbx_description
1 polymer ?
#
loop_
_entity_poly.entity_id
_entity_poly.type
_entity_poly.pdbx_seq_one_letter_code
_entity_poly.pdbx_strand_id
1 'polypeptide(L)'
;MRYRRDESAAPVVVAKGVDHMAQRIKAEARRHDVPQVENRPLARRLFRTVKQGQPIPEDLYGVVAKILAVIWQRKGRSAPQRPVQA
;
A
#
# COMPACT_ATOMS: atom_id res chain seq x y z
N MET A 1 -1.68 3.56 0.29
CA MET A 1 -2.09 2.84 -0.94
C MET A 1 -3.46 2.24 -0.71
N ARG A 2 -4.21 1.91 -1.78
CA ARG A 2 -5.51 1.25 -1.71
C ARG A 2 -5.48 -0.02 -2.55
N TYR A 3 -6.12 -1.07 -2.08
CA TYR A 3 -6.34 -2.30 -2.83
C TYR A 3 -7.75 -2.82 -2.53
N ARG A 4 -8.53 -3.09 -3.58
CA ARG A 4 -9.85 -3.73 -3.51
C ARG A 4 -9.79 -4.97 -4.38
N ARG A 5 -10.00 -6.15 -3.77
CA ARG A 5 -9.79 -7.45 -4.42
C ARG A 5 -10.61 -7.59 -5.70
N ASP A 6 -11.86 -7.13 -5.68
CA ASP A 6 -12.82 -7.35 -6.76
C ASP A 6 -12.78 -6.25 -7.83
N GLU A 7 -12.01 -5.18 -7.61
CA GLU A 7 -11.97 -4.00 -8.49
C GLU A 7 -10.57 -3.69 -9.02
N SER A 8 -9.50 -4.15 -8.36
CA SER A 8 -8.13 -3.70 -8.62
C SER A 8 -7.23 -4.87 -9.00
N ALA A 9 -6.65 -4.82 -10.20
CA ALA A 9 -5.60 -5.75 -10.62
C ALA A 9 -4.33 -5.59 -9.76
N ALA A 10 -4.05 -4.38 -9.28
CA ALA A 10 -2.89 -4.06 -8.45
C ALA A 10 -3.21 -2.98 -7.40
N PRO A 11 -2.46 -2.92 -6.28
CA PRO A 11 -2.55 -1.83 -5.32
C PRO A 11 -2.21 -0.47 -5.95
N VAL A 12 -2.95 0.58 -5.59
CA VAL A 12 -2.81 1.93 -6.15
C VAL A 12 -2.26 2.91 -5.11
N VAL A 13 -1.32 3.78 -5.53
CA VAL A 13 -0.80 4.86 -4.69
C VAL A 13 -1.80 6.02 -4.67
N VAL A 14 -2.62 6.10 -3.62
CA VAL A 14 -3.67 7.13 -3.48
C VAL A 14 -3.17 8.46 -2.93
N ALA A 15 -2.06 8.45 -2.19
CA ALA A 15 -1.45 9.63 -1.60
C ALA A 15 0.05 9.38 -1.38
N LYS A 16 0.87 10.41 -1.56
CA LYS A 16 2.30 10.42 -1.25
C LYS A 16 2.72 11.83 -0.82
N GLY A 17 3.75 11.95 0.02
CA GLY A 17 4.22 13.25 0.51
C GLY A 17 5.52 13.13 1.29
N VAL A 18 6.17 14.27 1.52
CA VAL A 18 7.37 14.43 2.35
C VAL A 18 7.11 15.44 3.47
N ASP A 19 7.97 15.44 4.48
CA ASP A 19 7.98 16.41 5.58
C ASP A 19 6.59 16.64 6.20
N HIS A 20 6.12 17.88 6.20
CA HIS A 20 4.81 18.26 6.72
C HIS A 20 3.66 17.48 6.07
N MET A 21 3.72 17.25 4.75
CA MET A 21 2.67 16.48 4.09
C MET A 21 2.67 15.01 4.51
N ALA A 22 3.83 14.40 4.72
CA ALA A 22 3.90 13.05 5.26
C ALA A 22 3.32 12.96 6.68
N GLN A 23 3.55 13.98 7.51
CA GLN A 23 2.95 14.04 8.85
C GLN A 23 1.43 14.15 8.80
N ARG A 24 0.89 14.99 7.92
CA ARG A 24 -0.56 15.11 7.69
C ARG A 24 -1.18 13.79 7.22
N ILE A 25 -0.57 13.11 6.26
CA ILE A 25 -1.05 11.80 5.77
C ILE A 25 -1.10 10.78 6.92
N LYS A 26 -0.06 10.71 7.76
CA LYS A 26 -0.02 9.82 8.92
C LYS A 26 -1.08 10.16 9.96
N ALA A 27 -1.31 11.45 10.22
CA ALA A 27 -2.34 11.91 11.14
C ALA A 27 -3.74 11.51 10.66
N GLU A 28 -4.03 11.70 9.37
CA GLU A 28 -5.30 11.32 8.78
C GLU A 28 -5.50 9.80 8.76
N ALA A 29 -4.44 9.04 8.47
CA ALA A 29 -4.48 7.58 8.56
C ALA A 29 -4.84 7.09 9.97
N ARG A 30 -4.34 7.75 11.03
CA ARG A 30 -4.73 7.42 12.42
C ARG A 30 -6.20 7.72 12.69
N ARG A 31 -6.71 8.88 12.24
CA ARG A 31 -8.10 9.29 12.46
C ARG A 31 -9.12 8.34 11.82
N HIS A 32 -8.74 7.69 10.73
CA HIS A 32 -9.61 6.78 9.98
C HIS A 32 -9.27 5.29 10.20
N ASP A 33 -8.50 4.95 11.24
CA ASP A 33 -8.09 3.57 11.56
C ASP A 33 -7.45 2.82 10.36
N VAL A 34 -6.70 3.56 9.55
CA VAL A 34 -5.94 3.01 8.43
C VAL A 34 -4.61 2.47 8.97
N PRO A 35 -4.34 1.15 8.81
CA PRO A 35 -3.10 0.56 9.28
C PRO A 35 -1.88 1.22 8.66
N GLN A 36 -0.90 1.54 9.51
CA GLN A 36 0.39 2.10 9.09
C GLN A 36 1.47 1.03 9.21
N VAL A 37 2.23 0.85 8.14
CA VAL A 37 3.35 -0.09 8.08
C VAL A 37 4.58 0.67 7.64
N GLU A 38 5.61 0.68 8.50
CA GLU A 38 6.88 1.31 8.17
C GLU A 38 7.75 0.39 7.33
N ASN A 39 8.08 0.85 6.11
CA ASN A 39 9.08 0.21 5.26
C ASN A 39 9.79 1.32 4.47
N ARG A 40 10.90 1.82 5.01
CA ARG A 40 11.64 2.96 4.44
C ARG A 40 12.11 2.70 3.00
N PRO A 41 12.69 1.54 2.64
CA PRO A 41 13.04 1.23 1.25
C PRO A 41 11.85 1.30 0.29
N LEU A 42 10.74 0.62 0.61
CA LEU A 42 9.54 0.60 -0.22
C LEU A 42 8.92 2.00 -0.36
N ALA A 43 8.79 2.73 0.75
CA ALA A 43 8.24 4.10 0.73
C ALA A 43 9.06 5.03 -0.18
N ARG A 44 10.40 4.98 -0.09
CA ARG A 44 11.29 5.77 -0.95
C ARG A 44 11.23 5.36 -2.42
N ARG A 45 11.05 4.07 -2.71
CA ARG A 45 10.87 3.57 -4.08
C ARG A 45 9.55 4.09 -4.65
N LEU A 46 8.43 3.83 -3.97
CA LEU A 46 7.10 4.28 -4.37
C LEU A 46 7.03 5.80 -4.57
N PHE A 47 7.64 6.57 -3.66
CA PHE A 47 7.66 8.03 -3.77
C PHE A 47 8.33 8.51 -5.07
N ARG A 48 9.46 7.90 -5.44
CA ARG A 48 10.28 8.28 -6.59
C ARG A 48 9.74 7.76 -7.91
N THR A 49 9.19 6.54 -7.95
CA THR A 49 8.89 5.85 -9.23
C THR A 49 7.42 5.81 -9.59
N VAL A 50 6.50 6.12 -8.67
CA VAL A 50 5.05 5.97 -8.90
C VAL A 50 4.34 7.30 -8.74
N LYS A 51 3.52 7.69 -9.73
CA LYS A 51 2.67 8.89 -9.59
C LYS A 51 1.45 8.56 -8.74
N GLN A 52 0.89 9.59 -8.11
CA GLN A 52 -0.37 9.44 -7.40
C GLN A 52 -1.47 9.02 -8.38
N GLY A 53 -2.36 8.12 -7.96
CA GLY A 53 -3.40 7.52 -8.79
C GLY A 53 -2.94 6.31 -9.62
N GLN A 54 -1.64 6.02 -9.68
CA GLN A 54 -1.13 4.90 -10.48
C GLN A 54 -0.98 3.60 -9.66
N PRO A 55 -1.13 2.43 -10.32
CA PRO A 55 -0.80 1.14 -9.72
C PRO A 55 0.68 1.07 -9.36
N ILE A 56 1.01 0.24 -8.37
CA ILE A 56 2.40 -0.07 -8.05
C ILE A 56 3.05 -0.87 -9.21
N PRO A 57 4.36 -0.72 -9.43
CA PRO A 57 5.13 -1.57 -10.32
C PRO A 57 5.11 -3.06 -9.93
N GLU A 58 5.20 -3.95 -10.91
CA GLU A 58 5.16 -5.41 -10.75
C GLU A 58 6.30 -5.96 -9.88
N ASP A 59 7.50 -5.37 -9.98
CA ASP A 59 8.66 -5.72 -9.14
C ASP A 59 8.38 -5.55 -7.64
N LEU A 60 7.36 -4.75 -7.29
CA LEU A 60 6.95 -4.51 -5.90
C LEU A 60 5.78 -5.39 -5.44
N TYR A 61 5.20 -6.22 -6.30
CA TYR A 61 4.02 -7.02 -5.95
C TYR A 61 4.32 -7.97 -4.80
N GLY A 62 5.45 -8.66 -4.82
CA GLY A 62 5.81 -9.62 -3.78
C GLY A 62 5.93 -8.99 -2.39
N VAL A 63 6.61 -7.84 -2.28
CA VAL A 63 6.77 -7.14 -0.99
C VAL A 63 5.45 -6.53 -0.51
N VAL A 64 4.63 -5.98 -1.41
CA VAL A 64 3.34 -5.40 -1.05
C VAL A 64 2.33 -6.50 -0.65
N ALA A 65 2.34 -7.65 -1.33
CA ALA A 65 1.49 -8.79 -0.97
C ALA A 65 1.77 -9.28 0.46
N LYS A 66 3.06 -9.38 0.85
CA LYS A 66 3.45 -9.73 2.23
C LYS A 66 2.89 -8.73 3.26
N ILE A 67 2.97 -7.43 2.97
CA ILE A 67 2.42 -6.39 3.84
C ILE A 67 0.89 -6.53 3.97
N LEU A 68 0.19 -6.73 2.85
CA LEU A 68 -1.27 -6.90 2.86
C LEU A 68 -1.71 -8.15 3.62
N ALA A 69 -0.99 -9.26 3.48
CA ALA A 69 -1.26 -10.49 4.21
C ALA A 69 -1.20 -10.27 5.74
N VAL A 70 -0.18 -9.57 6.23
CA VAL A 70 -0.05 -9.22 7.67
C VAL A 70 -1.21 -8.34 8.13
N ILE A 71 -1.60 -7.34 7.32
CA ILE A 71 -2.72 -6.45 7.67
C ILE A 71 -4.04 -7.22 7.75
N TRP A 72 -4.28 -8.15 6.83
CA TRP A 72 -5.53 -8.92 6.80
C TRP A 72 -5.60 -9.96 7.90
N GLN A 73 -4.49 -10.64 8.21
CA GLN A 73 -4.41 -11.53 9.37
C GLN A 73 -4.75 -10.80 10.68
N ARG A 74 -4.24 -9.57 10.87
CA ARG A 74 -4.58 -8.72 12.02
C ARG A 74 -6.04 -8.28 12.06
N LYS A 75 -6.70 -8.17 10.89
CA LYS A 75 -8.11 -7.78 10.76
C LYS A 75 -9.07 -8.97 10.75
N GLY A 76 -8.58 -10.21 10.90
CA GLY A 76 -9.40 -11.43 10.78
C GLY A 76 -9.97 -11.64 9.37
N ARG A 77 -9.37 -11.03 8.32
CA ARG A 77 -9.78 -11.19 6.91
C ARG A 77 -8.81 -12.13 6.20
N SER A 78 -9.29 -12.98 5.30
CA SER A 78 -8.46 -13.95 4.57
C SER A 78 -7.48 -13.25 3.62
N ALA A 79 -6.19 -13.64 3.64
CA ALA A 79 -5.05 -13.06 2.89
C ALA A 79 -5.27 -12.92 1.36
N PRO A 80 -4.58 -12.00 0.64
CA PRO A 80 -4.71 -11.88 -0.82
C PRO A 80 -4.09 -13.12 -1.44
N GLN A 81 -4.89 -13.85 -2.22
CA GLN A 81 -4.36 -14.92 -3.07
C GLN A 81 -3.40 -14.25 -4.06
N ARG A 82 -2.24 -14.87 -4.28
CA ARG A 82 -1.16 -14.37 -5.13
C ARG A 82 -1.73 -13.79 -6.43
N PRO A 83 -1.29 -12.60 -6.90
CA PRO A 83 -1.65 -12.17 -8.24
C PRO A 83 -1.14 -13.24 -9.20
N VAL A 84 -2.07 -13.77 -10.01
CA VAL A 84 -1.78 -14.70 -11.11
C VAL A 84 -0.80 -13.97 -12.02
N GLN A 85 0.46 -14.41 -12.01
CA GLN A 85 1.39 -14.08 -13.09
C GLN A 85 0.96 -14.93 -14.27
N ALA A 86 0.53 -14.27 -15.35
CA ALA A 86 0.38 -14.87 -16.67
C ALA A 86 1.69 -14.67 -17.44
#